data_AF-A0A432F3U2-F1
#
_entry.id   AF-A0A432F3U2-F1
#
_cell.length_a   1.000
_cell.length_b   1.000
_cell.length_c   1.000
_cell.angle_alpha   90.00
_cell.angle_beta   90.00
_cell.angle_gamma   90.00
#
_symmetry.space_group_name_H-M   'P 1'
#
loop_
_entity.id
_entity.type
_entity.pdbx_description
1 polymer ?
#
loop_
_entity_poly.entity_id
_entity_poly.type
_entity_poly.pdbx_seq_one_letter_code
_entity_poly.pdbx_strand_id
1 'polypeptide(L)'
;MKLHQAQFSTQTNGRNSYNITQKIEQIIAESGITTGLCHVFIHHTSASLIITENADPDVRRDLETIFKRLAPDGDPEYYHTLEGVDDMSGHVRSVLTQTEITLPVRHNRSALGTWQGVFLWEHRTGRFQRNITVTVTGV
;
A
#
# COMPACT_ATOMS: atom_id res chain seq x y z
N MET A 1 -22.09 -3.33 16.84
CA MET A 1 -20.87 -3.05 16.06
C MET A 1 -20.79 -4.09 14.95
N LYS A 2 -20.81 -3.65 13.70
CA LYS A 2 -20.69 -4.52 12.52
C LYS A 2 -19.20 -4.70 12.20
N LEU A 3 -18.90 -5.85 11.61
CA LEU A 3 -17.59 -6.22 11.08
C LEU A 3 -17.80 -6.74 9.66
N HIS A 4 -17.02 -6.23 8.71
CA HIS A 4 -16.94 -6.76 7.36
C HIS A 4 -15.46 -6.94 7.01
N GLN A 5 -15.11 -8.09 6.44
CA GLN A 5 -13.74 -8.35 6.00
C GLN A 5 -13.76 -8.93 4.59
N ALA A 6 -12.90 -8.40 3.74
CA ALA A 6 -12.73 -8.85 2.37
C ALA A 6 -11.24 -8.91 2.02
N GLN A 7 -10.92 -9.69 0.99
CA GLN A 7 -9.58 -9.81 0.45
C GLN A 7 -9.59 -9.54 -1.05
N PHE A 8 -8.52 -8.93 -1.54
CA PHE A 8 -8.27 -8.82 -2.97
C PHE A 8 -6.79 -8.94 -3.27
N SER A 9 -6.49 -9.30 -4.52
CA SER A 9 -5.14 -9.26 -5.04
C SER A 9 -4.95 -8.11 -6.04
N THR A 10 -3.73 -7.61 -6.13
CA THR A 10 -3.30 -6.66 -7.17
C THR A 10 -2.04 -7.20 -7.81
N GLN A 11 -2.07 -7.33 -9.14
CA GLN A 11 -0.89 -7.66 -9.91
C GLN A 11 -0.03 -6.41 -10.09
N THR A 12 1.24 -6.52 -9.75
CA THR A 12 2.26 -5.50 -9.95
C THR A 12 3.18 -5.92 -11.08
N ASN A 13 3.70 -4.94 -11.80
CA ASN A 13 4.61 -5.12 -12.93
C ASN A 13 5.71 -4.06 -12.84
N GLY A 14 6.76 -4.42 -12.11
CA GLY A 14 7.86 -3.54 -11.80
C GLY A 14 7.57 -2.59 -10.65
N ARG A 15 8.65 -1.92 -10.23
CA ARG A 15 8.64 -0.96 -9.14
C ARG A 15 7.79 0.24 -9.50
N ASN A 16 6.66 0.40 -8.81
CA ASN A 16 5.74 1.52 -9.04
C ASN A 16 4.75 1.66 -7.87
N SER A 17 4.03 2.78 -7.87
CA SER A 17 2.85 2.99 -7.04
C SER A 17 1.58 2.62 -7.80
N TYR A 18 0.77 1.74 -7.22
CA TYR A 18 -0.49 1.26 -7.77
C TYR A 18 -1.64 1.82 -6.94
N ASN A 19 -2.49 2.65 -7.55
CA ASN A 19 -3.64 3.22 -6.84
C ASN A 19 -4.66 2.10 -6.56
N ILE A 20 -4.95 1.87 -5.28
CA ILE A 20 -5.91 0.86 -4.80
C ILE A 20 -7.11 1.50 -4.09
N THR A 21 -7.23 2.83 -4.11
CA THR A 21 -8.28 3.59 -3.43
C THR A 21 -9.68 3.07 -3.80
N GLN A 22 -9.96 2.91 -5.10
CA GLN A 22 -11.28 2.48 -5.56
C GLN A 22 -11.66 1.07 -5.07
N LYS A 23 -10.69 0.15 -4.98
CA LYS A 23 -10.93 -1.21 -4.44
C LYS A 23 -11.33 -1.15 -2.96
N ILE A 24 -10.67 -0.27 -2.19
CA ILE A 24 -10.99 -0.06 -0.78
C ILE A 24 -12.36 0.61 -0.62
N GLU A 25 -12.66 1.63 -1.43
CA GLU A 25 -13.98 2.29 -1.42
C GLU A 25 -15.12 1.31 -1.72
N GLN A 26 -14.92 0.41 -2.68
CA GLN A 26 -15.89 -0.63 -3.00
C GLN A 26 -16.17 -1.53 -1.78
N ILE A 27 -15.12 -2.00 -1.10
CA ILE A 27 -15.26 -2.85 0.10
C ILE A 27 -15.92 -2.09 1.25
N ILE A 28 -15.59 -0.81 1.45
CA ILE A 28 -16.28 0.03 2.43
C ILE A 28 -17.77 0.11 2.07
N ALA A 29 -18.11 0.39 0.81
CA ALA A 29 -19.49 0.51 0.38
C ALA A 29 -20.28 -0.80 0.57
N GLU A 30 -19.68 -1.95 0.23
CA GLU A 30 -20.25 -3.29 0.39
C GLU A 30 -20.44 -3.69 1.85
N SER A 31 -19.65 -3.14 2.78
CA SER A 31 -19.78 -3.41 4.21
C SER A 31 -21.09 -2.90 4.82
N GLY A 32 -21.71 -1.88 4.22
CA GLY A 32 -22.87 -1.18 4.77
C GLY A 32 -22.59 -0.47 6.11
N ILE A 33 -21.31 -0.24 6.43
CA ILE A 33 -20.86 0.51 7.62
C ILE A 33 -20.76 1.99 7.24
N THR A 34 -21.53 2.80 7.95
CA THR A 34 -21.65 4.23 7.64
C THR A 34 -20.63 5.08 8.39
N THR A 35 -20.25 4.67 9.60
CA THR A 35 -19.27 5.36 10.45
C THR A 35 -18.40 4.33 11.15
N GLY A 36 -17.07 4.48 11.08
CA GLY A 36 -16.15 3.52 11.68
C GLY A 36 -14.72 3.64 11.19
N LEU A 37 -14.02 2.51 11.17
CA LEU A 37 -12.63 2.38 10.72
C LEU A 37 -12.52 1.31 9.63
N CYS A 38 -11.70 1.59 8.63
CA CYS A 38 -11.29 0.65 7.59
C CYS A 38 -9.79 0.41 7.72
N HIS A 39 -9.42 -0.77 8.21
CA HIS A 39 -8.04 -1.22 8.31
C HIS A 39 -7.64 -2.00 7.06
N VAL A 40 -6.48 -1.70 6.49
CA VAL A 40 -5.96 -2.31 5.26
C VAL A 40 -4.58 -2.86 5.55
N PHE A 41 -4.37 -4.14 5.30
CA PHE A 41 -3.12 -4.85 5.58
C PHE A 41 -2.61 -5.57 4.33
N ILE A 42 -1.33 -5.39 3.97
CA ILE A 42 -0.68 -6.12 2.89
C ILE A 42 0.11 -7.32 3.46
N HIS A 43 -0.11 -8.50 2.89
CA HIS A 43 0.53 -9.75 3.30
C HIS A 43 1.91 -9.96 2.67
N HIS A 44 2.74 -8.92 2.64
CA HIS A 44 4.02 -8.90 1.93
C HIS A 44 5.04 -8.02 2.64
N THR A 45 6.30 -8.44 2.63
CA THR A 45 7.41 -7.74 3.31
C THR A 45 8.30 -6.91 2.38
N SER A 46 8.00 -6.91 1.07
CA SER A 46 8.75 -6.19 0.04
C SER A 46 7.89 -5.24 -0.78
N ALA A 47 6.72 -4.88 -0.24
CA ALA A 47 5.80 -3.87 -0.76
C ALA A 47 5.13 -3.17 0.43
N SER A 48 4.51 -2.02 0.18
CA SER A 48 3.95 -1.18 1.24
C SER A 48 2.58 -0.63 0.90
N LEU A 49 1.90 -0.12 1.92
CA LEU A 49 0.70 0.70 1.78
C LEU A 49 1.03 2.14 2.17
N ILE A 50 0.70 3.10 1.31
CA ILE A 50 0.93 4.52 1.59
C ILE A 50 -0.33 5.34 1.31
N ILE A 51 -0.49 6.42 2.07
CA ILE A 51 -1.41 7.51 1.75
C ILE A 51 -0.55 8.68 1.29
N THR A 52 -0.76 9.12 0.06
CA THR A 52 -0.02 10.25 -0.51
C THR A 52 -0.89 10.99 -1.54
N GLU A 53 -0.32 11.99 -2.17
CA GLU A 53 -1.02 12.79 -3.16
C GLU A 53 -1.52 11.95 -4.34
N ASN A 54 -2.78 12.17 -4.74
CA ASN A 54 -3.44 11.49 -5.85
C ASN A 54 -3.56 12.33 -7.14
N ALA A 55 -3.22 13.63 -7.09
CA ALA A 55 -3.35 14.55 -8.21
C ALA A 55 -2.09 14.61 -9.07
N ASP A 56 -0.94 14.96 -8.49
CA ASP A 56 0.32 15.02 -9.23
C ASP A 56 1.10 13.68 -9.15
N PRO A 57 1.35 12.99 -10.27
CA PRO A 57 2.21 11.80 -10.27
C PRO A 57 3.68 12.08 -9.92
N ASP A 58 4.15 13.32 -10.02
CA ASP A 58 5.54 13.67 -9.73
C ASP A 58 5.88 13.49 -8.25
N VAL A 59 4.92 13.70 -7.34
CA VAL A 59 5.08 13.37 -5.90
C VAL A 59 5.54 11.93 -5.71
N ARG A 60 4.92 10.97 -6.42
CA ARG A 60 5.26 9.55 -6.30
C ARG A 60 6.58 9.20 -7.01
N ARG A 61 6.95 9.95 -8.06
CA ARG A 61 8.27 9.83 -8.71
C ARG A 61 9.39 10.36 -7.81
N ASP A 62 9.16 11.43 -7.09
CA ASP A 62 10.12 12.00 -6.15
C ASP A 62 10.31 11.11 -4.94
N LEU A 63 9.23 10.53 -4.40
CA LEU A 63 9.30 9.49 -3.36
C LEU A 63 10.18 8.32 -3.80
N GLU A 64 10.02 7.83 -5.04
CA GLU A 64 10.90 6.79 -5.60
C GLU A 64 12.35 7.25 -5.71
N THR A 65 12.59 8.50 -6.12
CA THR A 65 13.94 9.07 -6.22
C THR A 65 14.62 9.16 -4.85
N ILE A 66 13.88 9.52 -3.80
CA ILE A 66 14.37 9.56 -2.43
C ILE A 66 14.69 8.14 -1.94
N PHE A 67 13.78 7.19 -2.14
CA PHE A 67 13.94 5.82 -1.65
C PHE A 67 15.06 5.05 -2.38
N LYS A 68 15.38 5.39 -3.63
CA LYS A 68 16.59 4.92 -4.32
C LYS A 68 17.89 5.28 -3.60
N ARG A 69 17.91 6.37 -2.83
CA ARG A 69 19.08 6.81 -2.06
C ARG A 69 19.08 6.24 -0.65
N LEU A 70 17.91 6.14 -0.02
CA LEU A 70 17.78 5.63 1.36
C LEU A 70 17.93 4.11 1.45
N ALA A 71 17.49 3.39 0.43
CA ALA A 71 17.57 1.94 0.32
C ALA A 71 17.93 1.57 -1.13
N PRO A 72 19.21 1.73 -1.51
CA PRO A 72 19.68 1.42 -2.86
C PRO A 72 19.58 -0.09 -3.14
N ASP A 73 19.34 -0.44 -4.39
CA ASP A 73 19.41 -1.84 -4.84
C ASP A 73 20.85 -2.27 -5.01
N GLY A 74 21.15 -3.52 -4.70
CA GLY A 74 22.46 -4.12 -4.93
C GLY A 74 23.58 -3.49 -4.10
N ASP A 75 23.23 -2.88 -2.95
CA ASP A 75 24.23 -2.43 -1.99
C ASP A 75 25.11 -3.63 -1.59
N PRO A 76 26.44 -3.57 -1.80
CA PRO A 76 27.33 -4.68 -1.49
C PRO A 76 27.40 -5.02 0.00
N GLU A 77 26.96 -4.12 0.88
CA GLU A 77 26.90 -4.36 2.32
C GLU A 77 25.65 -5.16 2.74
N TYR A 78 24.69 -5.38 1.84
CA TYR A 78 23.55 -6.23 2.12
C TYR A 78 23.92 -7.71 2.10
N TYR A 79 23.67 -8.39 3.23
CA TYR A 79 23.84 -9.84 3.34
C TYR A 79 22.70 -10.64 2.67
N HIS A 80 21.49 -10.07 2.59
CA HIS A 80 20.31 -10.76 2.06
C HIS A 80 20.19 -10.51 0.55
N THR A 81 20.59 -11.49 -0.26
CA THR A 81 20.67 -11.35 -1.73
C THR A 81 20.02 -12.50 -2.49
N LEU A 82 19.17 -13.29 -1.83
CA LEU A 82 18.68 -14.56 -2.37
C LEU A 82 17.75 -14.39 -3.58
N GLU A 83 16.97 -13.30 -3.62
CA GLU A 83 15.98 -13.07 -4.67
C GLU A 83 16.37 -11.94 -5.63
N GLY A 84 17.64 -11.55 -5.65
CA GLY A 84 18.16 -10.52 -6.56
C GLY A 84 18.53 -9.20 -5.88
N VAL A 85 19.00 -8.24 -6.68
CA VAL A 85 19.59 -6.98 -6.18
C VAL A 85 18.59 -6.07 -5.46
N ASP A 86 17.30 -6.24 -5.72
CA ASP A 86 16.22 -5.43 -5.13
C ASP A 86 15.55 -6.12 -3.92
N ASP A 87 16.10 -7.25 -3.48
CA ASP A 87 15.54 -8.06 -2.40
C ASP A 87 15.60 -7.35 -1.06
N MET A 88 16.81 -7.18 -0.52
CA MET A 88 16.99 -6.50 0.76
C MET A 88 16.48 -5.06 0.74
N SER A 89 16.69 -4.32 -0.36
CA SER A 89 16.19 -2.95 -0.48
C SER A 89 14.66 -2.93 -0.37
N GLY A 90 13.95 -3.87 -1.02
CA GLY A 90 12.51 -4.02 -0.90
C GLY A 90 12.04 -4.17 0.55
N HIS A 91 12.76 -4.96 1.35
CA HIS A 91 12.49 -5.10 2.79
C HIS A 91 12.73 -3.81 3.57
N VAL A 92 13.86 -3.13 3.36
CA VAL A 92 14.16 -1.85 4.03
C VAL A 92 13.09 -0.81 3.70
N ARG A 93 12.71 -0.68 2.43
CA ARG A 93 11.67 0.27 2.00
C ARG A 93 10.31 -0.04 2.62
N SER A 94 9.98 -1.32 2.79
CA SER A 94 8.76 -1.76 3.49
C SER A 94 8.77 -1.32 4.96
N VAL A 95 9.88 -1.53 5.68
CA VAL A 95 10.04 -1.12 7.08
C VAL A 95 10.02 0.40 7.26
N LEU A 96 10.65 1.15 6.35
CA LEU A 96 10.66 2.62 6.38
C LEU A 96 9.31 3.26 6.06
N THR A 97 8.39 2.48 5.50
CA THR A 97 7.02 2.91 5.22
C THR A 97 6.07 2.19 6.17
N GLN A 98 5.26 1.25 5.68
CA GLN A 98 4.34 0.46 6.49
C GLN A 98 3.66 -0.64 5.66
N THR A 99 3.29 -1.72 6.34
CA THR A 99 2.49 -2.84 5.79
C THR A 99 1.00 -2.69 6.06
N GLU A 100 0.60 -1.64 6.77
CA GLU A 100 -0.80 -1.41 7.12
C GLU A 100 -1.14 0.07 7.19
N ILE A 101 -2.41 0.37 6.96
CA ILE A 101 -2.99 1.70 7.16
C ILE A 101 -4.40 1.57 7.72
N THR A 102 -4.85 2.58 8.45
CA THR A 102 -6.23 2.65 8.94
C THR A 102 -6.87 3.96 8.48
N LEU A 103 -8.03 3.86 7.83
CA LEU A 103 -8.79 4.98 7.29
C LEU A 103 -10.05 5.22 8.13
N PRO A 104 -10.42 6.48 8.41
CA PRO A 104 -11.75 6.78 8.91
C PRO A 104 -12.81 6.47 7.85
N VAL A 105 -13.96 5.93 8.27
CA VAL A 105 -15.14 5.72 7.42
C VAL A 105 -16.23 6.69 7.82
N ARG A 106 -16.79 7.40 6.83
CA ARG A 106 -17.91 8.32 7.01
C ARG A 106 -18.83 8.31 5.79
N HIS A 107 -20.13 8.21 6.02
CA HIS A 107 -21.16 8.12 4.97
C HIS A 107 -20.88 7.00 3.95
N ASN A 108 -20.50 5.82 4.46
CA ASN A 108 -20.23 4.62 3.65
C ASN A 108 -19.07 4.78 2.64
N ARG A 109 -18.11 5.66 2.93
CA ARG A 109 -16.89 5.91 2.16
C ARG A 109 -15.72 6.16 3.09
N SER A 110 -14.48 6.04 2.60
CA SER A 110 -13.37 6.56 3.40
C SER A 110 -13.47 8.08 3.52
N ALA A 111 -13.05 8.63 4.64
CA ALA A 111 -12.98 10.07 4.88
C ALA A 111 -11.56 10.60 4.61
N LEU A 112 -10.99 10.21 3.47
CA LEU A 112 -9.73 10.76 2.95
C LEU A 112 -9.89 12.26 2.62
N GLY A 113 -8.79 13.00 2.76
CA GLY A 113 -8.71 14.37 2.26
C GLY A 113 -8.74 14.43 0.73
N THR A 114 -9.09 15.59 0.18
CA THR A 114 -9.25 15.82 -1.28
C THR A 114 -8.09 15.27 -2.11
N TRP A 115 -6.87 15.48 -1.63
CA TRP A 115 -5.64 15.10 -2.32
C TRP A 115 -5.09 13.74 -1.92
N GLN A 116 -5.72 13.03 -0.97
CA GLN A 116 -5.21 11.76 -0.50
C GLN A 116 -5.71 10.60 -1.38
N GLY A 117 -4.78 9.74 -1.78
CA GLY A 117 -5.06 8.43 -2.36
C GLY A 117 -4.31 7.34 -1.61
N VAL A 118 -4.88 6.14 -1.64
CA VAL A 118 -4.25 4.93 -1.10
C VAL A 118 -3.55 4.18 -2.22
N PHE A 119 -2.26 3.93 -2.02
CA PHE A 119 -1.42 3.24 -2.99
C PHE A 119 -0.77 2.02 -2.37
N LEU A 120 -0.72 0.94 -3.16
CA LEU A 120 0.24 -0.13 -2.97
C LEU A 120 1.54 0.30 -3.64
N TRP A 121 2.64 0.38 -2.89
CA TRP A 121 3.95 0.68 -3.43
C TRP A 121 4.75 -0.62 -3.57
N GLU A 122 4.94 -1.06 -4.82
CA GLU A 122 5.79 -2.18 -5.16
C GLU A 122 7.24 -1.73 -5.16
N HIS A 123 8.09 -2.37 -4.35
CA HIS A 123 9.51 -2.04 -4.25
C HIS A 123 10.39 -2.94 -5.11
N ARG A 124 9.87 -4.09 -5.58
CA ARG A 124 10.61 -5.03 -6.41
C ARG A 124 10.38 -4.72 -7.89
N THR A 125 11.37 -5.04 -8.73
CA THR A 125 11.37 -4.77 -10.18
C THR A 125 10.72 -5.87 -11.02
N GLY A 126 10.42 -7.02 -10.40
CA GLY A 126 9.71 -8.14 -11.01
C GLY A 126 8.19 -7.96 -11.12
N ARG A 127 7.50 -9.05 -11.45
CA ARG A 127 6.03 -9.14 -11.48
C ARG A 127 5.55 -9.95 -10.28
N PHE A 128 4.68 -9.37 -9.48
CA PHE A 128 4.19 -10.01 -8.26
C PHE A 128 2.67 -9.94 -8.16
N GLN A 129 2.09 -10.89 -7.45
CA GLN A 129 0.72 -10.81 -7.00
C GLN A 129 0.72 -10.43 -5.52
N ARG A 130 0.24 -9.24 -5.22
CA ARG A 130 0.17 -8.72 -3.84
C ARG A 130 -1.23 -8.94 -3.28
N ASN A 131 -1.30 -9.48 -2.07
CA ASN A 131 -2.54 -9.86 -1.39
C ASN A 131 -2.81 -8.86 -0.26
N ILE A 132 -4.04 -8.35 -0.21
CA ILE A 132 -4.46 -7.32 0.73
C ILE A 132 -5.72 -7.80 1.45
N THR A 133 -5.76 -7.63 2.76
CA THR A 133 -6.97 -7.78 3.57
C THR A 133 -7.48 -6.41 3.97
N VAL A 134 -8.79 -6.20 3.82
CA VAL A 134 -9.49 -5.00 4.25
C VAL A 134 -10.51 -5.41 5.30
N THR A 135 -10.44 -4.77 6.47
CA THR A 135 -11.33 -5.00 7.60
C THR A 135 -12.03 -3.71 7.95
N VAL A 136 -13.35 -3.67 7.80
CA VAL A 136 -14.19 -2.51 8.13
C VAL A 136 -14.98 -2.82 9.39
N THR A 137 -14.90 -1.92 10.38
CA THR A 137 -15.60 -2.04 11.66
C THR A 137 -16.32 -0.76 12.00
N GLY A 138 -17.54 -0.86 12.53
CA GLY A 138 -18.32 0.34 12.86
C GLY A 138 -19.81 0.10 13.02
N VAL A 139 -20.60 1.11 12.64
CA VAL A 139 -22.08 1.11 12.68
C VAL A 139 -22.70 1.35 11.31
#